data_AF-A0A4Q0NVZ0-F1
#
_entry.id   AF-A0A4Q0NVZ0-F1
#
_cell.length_a   1.000
_cell.length_b   1.000
_cell.length_c   1.000
_cell.angle_alpha   90.00
_cell.angle_beta   90.00
_cell.angle_gamma   90.00
#
_symmetry.space_group_name_H-M   'P 1'
#
loop_
_entity.id
_entity.type
_entity.pdbx_description
1 polymer ?
#
loop_
_entity_poly.entity_id
_entity_poly.type
_entity_poly.pdbx_seq_one_letter_code
_entity_poly.pdbx_strand_id
1 'polypeptide(L)'
;MKTKSIFFLVFFITCAFSNKSYSQTYKENETAEAQIEREPMTAQMLQSLGITINPEVNFDVVQGNSVFLTQIGEFNSAEIFTSTENSDIKLDQEGNYNTTSLSYRARTAIADLKQEGDYNRITDIINNPDLDVSLQLDQQGDYLNFERQGVNNLTKSLKFTQTNASPSLIIRSN
;
A
#
# COMPACT_ATOMS: atom_id res chain seq x y z
N MET A 1 54.99 -5.60 -59.56
CA MET A 1 55.43 -4.97 -58.29
C MET A 1 54.44 -3.96 -57.69
N LYS A 2 53.47 -3.39 -58.43
CA LYS A 2 52.51 -2.41 -57.87
C LYS A 2 51.38 -3.02 -57.01
N THR A 3 51.00 -4.27 -57.26
CA THR A 3 49.85 -4.93 -56.59
C THR A 3 50.13 -5.39 -55.14
N LYS A 4 51.38 -5.73 -54.79
CA LYS A 4 51.73 -6.18 -53.43
C LYS A 4 51.86 -5.01 -52.42
N SER A 5 52.22 -3.81 -52.89
CA SER A 5 52.28 -2.60 -52.04
C SER A 5 50.90 -2.05 -51.72
N ILE A 6 49.96 -2.14 -52.67
CA ILE A 6 48.56 -1.73 -52.48
C ILE A 6 47.86 -2.63 -51.45
N PHE A 7 48.13 -3.94 -51.45
CA PHE A 7 47.52 -4.85 -50.48
C PHE A 7 47.95 -4.58 -49.04
N PHE A 8 49.22 -4.19 -48.82
CA PHE A 8 49.73 -3.87 -47.49
C PHE A 8 49.17 -2.53 -46.96
N LEU A 9 48.93 -1.56 -47.87
CA LEU A 9 48.32 -0.28 -47.54
C LEU A 9 46.83 -0.42 -47.16
N VAL A 10 46.09 -1.30 -47.84
CA VAL A 10 44.66 -1.54 -47.57
C VAL A 10 44.43 -2.29 -46.25
N PHE A 11 45.36 -3.17 -45.86
CA PHE A 11 45.30 -3.89 -44.59
C PHE A 11 45.59 -2.97 -43.38
N PHE A 12 46.48 -1.99 -43.53
CA PHE A 12 46.81 -1.07 -42.43
C PHE A 12 45.71 -0.03 -42.16
N ILE A 13 44.93 0.33 -43.19
CA ILE A 13 43.81 1.29 -43.07
C ILE A 13 42.58 0.65 -42.40
N THR A 14 42.38 -0.66 -42.53
CA THR A 14 41.18 -1.33 -42.00
C THR A 14 41.22 -1.58 -40.48
N CYS A 15 42.42 -1.68 -39.88
CA CYS A 15 42.56 -1.86 -38.43
C CYS A 15 42.46 -0.54 -37.61
N ALA A 16 42.54 0.63 -38.25
CA ALA A 16 42.56 1.92 -37.54
C ALA A 16 41.17 2.50 -37.19
N PHE A 17 40.06 1.89 -37.62
CA PHE A 17 38.71 2.50 -37.52
C PHE A 17 37.67 1.73 -36.69
N SER A 18 38.05 0.71 -35.92
CA SER A 18 37.09 -0.09 -35.14
C SER A 18 37.00 0.34 -33.66
N ASN A 19 36.59 1.58 -33.38
CA ASN A 19 36.06 1.96 -32.07
C ASN A 19 34.62 2.45 -32.23
N LYS A 20 33.65 1.58 -31.89
CA LYS A 20 32.22 1.91 -31.87
C LYS A 20 31.70 1.72 -30.44
N SER A 21 31.31 2.81 -29.78
CA SER A 21 30.56 2.81 -28.52
C SER A 21 29.11 3.24 -28.78
N TYR A 22 28.13 2.64 -28.09
CA TYR A 22 26.68 2.90 -28.28
C TYR A 22 26.03 3.42 -26.97
N SER A 23 25.01 4.31 -27.08
CA SER A 23 24.12 4.79 -25.98
C SER A 23 22.72 5.20 -26.52
N GLN A 24 21.66 5.26 -25.68
CA GLN A 24 20.23 5.55 -26.05
C GLN A 24 19.39 6.37 -25.01
N THR A 25 18.28 7.05 -25.42
CA THR A 25 17.29 7.84 -24.58
C THR A 25 15.86 7.99 -25.24
N TYR A 26 14.75 8.27 -24.49
CA TYR A 26 13.28 8.16 -24.88
C TYR A 26 12.33 9.43 -24.68
N LYS A 27 11.06 9.52 -25.23
CA LYS A 27 10.02 10.66 -25.18
C LYS A 27 8.47 10.27 -25.24
N GLU A 28 7.48 11.14 -24.83
CA GLU A 28 5.98 10.87 -24.54
C GLU A 28 4.88 11.97 -24.99
N ASN A 29 3.51 11.74 -24.95
CA ASN A 29 2.31 12.67 -25.32
C ASN A 29 0.86 12.32 -24.69
N GLU A 30 -0.17 13.25 -24.57
CA GLU A 30 -1.46 13.24 -23.67
C GLU A 30 -2.94 13.62 -24.22
N THR A 31 -4.11 13.37 -23.49
CA THR A 31 -5.57 13.91 -23.65
C THR A 31 -6.66 13.64 -22.48
N ALA A 32 -7.90 14.30 -22.31
CA ALA A 32 -8.81 14.46 -21.06
C ALA A 32 -10.45 14.32 -21.04
N GLU A 33 -11.21 14.18 -19.86
CA GLU A 33 -12.74 13.86 -19.58
C GLU A 33 -13.59 14.56 -18.37
N ALA A 34 -14.95 14.33 -18.10
CA ALA A 34 -16.03 15.11 -17.27
C ALA A 34 -16.83 14.47 -15.99
N GLN A 35 -17.71 15.17 -15.16
CA GLN A 35 -18.18 14.84 -13.71
C GLN A 35 -19.71 14.93 -13.16
N ILE A 36 -20.09 14.31 -11.98
CA ILE A 36 -21.43 14.22 -11.21
C ILE A 36 -21.31 14.41 -9.61
N GLU A 37 -22.35 14.85 -8.82
CA GLU A 37 -22.35 15.25 -7.34
C GLU A 37 -22.93 14.20 -6.29
N ARG A 38 -22.53 14.21 -4.97
CA ARG A 38 -22.73 13.11 -3.93
C ARG A 38 -23.12 13.56 -2.47
N GLU A 39 -23.93 12.79 -1.70
CA GLU A 39 -24.40 13.00 -0.27
C GLU A 39 -23.41 12.55 0.86
N PRO A 40 -23.44 13.12 2.10
CA PRO A 40 -22.46 12.85 3.17
C PRO A 40 -22.78 11.64 4.09
N MET A 41 -21.73 11.03 4.65
CA MET A 41 -21.81 9.81 5.48
C MET A 41 -22.08 10.10 6.98
N THR A 42 -22.88 9.26 7.65
CA THR A 42 -23.22 9.36 9.09
C THR A 42 -22.78 8.16 9.92
N ALA A 43 -22.72 8.33 11.26
CA ALA A 43 -22.35 7.26 12.19
C ALA A 43 -23.31 6.07 12.17
N GLN A 44 -24.61 6.35 12.09
CA GLN A 44 -25.66 5.33 12.06
C GLN A 44 -25.54 4.46 10.80
N MET A 45 -25.12 5.06 9.68
CA MET A 45 -24.86 4.32 8.45
C MET A 45 -23.67 3.36 8.63
N LEU A 46 -22.58 3.79 9.26
CA LEU A 46 -21.44 2.89 9.56
C LEU A 46 -21.85 1.75 10.50
N GLN A 47 -22.64 2.06 11.53
CA GLN A 47 -23.13 1.04 12.46
C GLN A 47 -24.06 0.03 11.78
N SER A 48 -24.91 0.47 10.84
CA SER A 48 -25.74 -0.45 10.06
C SER A 48 -24.92 -1.41 9.18
N LEU A 49 -23.67 -1.06 8.86
CA LEU A 49 -22.71 -1.91 8.15
C LEU A 49 -21.85 -2.76 9.10
N GLY A 50 -22.14 -2.73 10.40
CA GLY A 50 -21.36 -3.44 11.41
C GLY A 50 -20.01 -2.78 11.74
N ILE A 51 -19.77 -1.56 11.25
CA ILE A 51 -18.55 -0.81 11.54
C ILE A 51 -18.76 -0.06 12.84
N THR A 52 -18.01 -0.45 13.87
CA THR A 52 -18.05 0.23 15.16
C THR A 52 -17.00 1.33 15.18
N ILE A 53 -17.43 2.53 15.53
CA ILE A 53 -16.54 3.63 15.90
C ILE A 53 -16.13 3.34 17.35
N ASN A 54 -14.84 3.13 17.59
CA ASN A 54 -14.35 2.71 18.90
C ASN A 54 -13.80 3.90 19.71
N PRO A 55 -14.59 4.53 20.60
CA PRO A 55 -14.11 5.65 21.43
C PRO A 55 -13.24 5.21 22.61
N GLU A 56 -13.12 3.92 22.89
CA GLU A 56 -12.46 3.39 24.10
C GLU A 56 -10.99 2.99 23.88
N VAL A 57 -10.39 3.30 22.72
CA VAL A 57 -8.96 3.04 22.50
C VAL A 57 -8.14 3.96 23.39
N ASN A 58 -7.45 3.37 24.37
CA ASN A 58 -6.54 4.11 25.24
C ASN A 58 -5.17 4.27 24.54
N PHE A 59 -4.95 5.44 23.96
CA PHE A 59 -3.70 5.78 23.26
C PHE A 59 -2.52 6.02 24.21
N ASP A 60 -2.76 6.31 25.49
CA ASP A 60 -1.70 6.59 26.49
C ASP A 60 -0.95 5.32 26.93
N VAL A 61 -1.49 4.15 26.60
CA VAL A 61 -0.89 2.85 26.93
C VAL A 61 0.26 2.50 25.99
N VAL A 62 0.27 3.04 24.77
CA VAL A 62 1.33 2.78 23.80
C VAL A 62 2.43 3.81 23.94
N GLN A 63 3.62 3.34 24.33
CA GLN A 63 4.81 4.15 24.52
C GLN A 63 5.90 3.70 23.56
N GLY A 64 6.39 4.63 22.74
CA GLY A 64 7.29 4.30 21.65
C GLY A 64 6.55 3.59 20.52
N ASN A 65 7.27 2.93 19.61
CA ASN A 65 6.67 2.36 18.40
C ASN A 65 6.88 0.85 18.34
N SER A 66 5.83 0.09 18.06
CA SER A 66 5.91 -1.34 17.75
C SER A 66 4.95 -1.76 16.64
N VAL A 67 5.31 -2.84 15.93
CA VAL A 67 4.53 -3.44 14.86
C VAL A 67 4.84 -4.94 14.86
N PHE A 68 3.89 -5.88 14.85
CA PHE A 68 4.24 -7.32 14.76
C PHE A 68 3.24 -8.20 13.99
N LEU A 69 3.72 -8.64 12.82
CA LEU A 69 3.08 -9.40 11.76
C LEU A 69 3.27 -10.93 11.93
N THR A 70 2.34 -11.80 11.53
CA THR A 70 2.59 -13.23 11.22
C THR A 70 1.76 -13.65 9.99
N GLN A 71 2.13 -14.67 9.23
CA GLN A 71 1.60 -15.00 7.89
C GLN A 71 2.01 -16.46 7.55
N ILE A 72 1.17 -17.44 7.18
CA ILE A 72 1.67 -18.78 6.73
C ILE A 72 0.88 -19.42 5.55
N GLY A 73 1.57 -19.73 4.45
CA GLY A 73 1.04 -20.54 3.33
C GLY A 73 0.84 -19.74 2.04
N GLU A 74 1.84 -19.81 1.15
CA GLU A 74 1.90 -19.49 -0.28
C GLU A 74 1.15 -18.26 -0.87
N PHE A 75 1.71 -17.05 -0.71
CA PHE A 75 1.44 -15.73 -1.35
C PHE A 75 0.85 -14.61 -0.47
N ASN A 76 0.86 -14.77 0.84
CA ASN A 76 0.72 -13.65 1.78
C ASN A 76 1.63 -12.45 1.49
N SER A 77 1.24 -11.24 1.91
CA SER A 77 2.01 -10.02 1.65
C SER A 77 1.48 -8.86 2.48
N ALA A 78 2.36 -7.94 2.85
CA ALA A 78 2.05 -6.83 3.74
C ALA A 78 3.05 -5.69 3.55
N GLU A 79 2.66 -4.41 3.68
CA GLU A 79 3.65 -3.32 3.61
C GLU A 79 3.27 -2.04 4.37
N ILE A 80 3.74 -1.92 5.60
CA ILE A 80 3.35 -1.02 6.69
C ILE A 80 4.37 0.14 6.83
N PHE A 81 4.01 1.42 7.04
CA PHE A 81 5.03 2.49 7.22
C PHE A 81 4.62 3.62 8.16
N THR A 82 5.42 3.95 9.16
CA THR A 82 5.04 4.81 10.30
C THR A 82 5.83 6.11 10.39
N SER A 83 5.18 7.23 10.73
CA SER A 83 5.80 8.48 11.20
C SER A 83 4.98 8.99 12.39
N THR A 84 5.26 8.44 13.56
CA THR A 84 4.47 8.64 14.78
C THR A 84 5.34 8.85 16.01
N GLU A 85 4.80 9.57 16.99
CA GLU A 85 5.40 9.62 18.33
C GLU A 85 5.26 8.26 19.01
N ASN A 86 4.08 7.64 18.87
CA ASN A 86 3.77 6.33 19.44
C ASN A 86 3.07 5.40 18.43
N SER A 87 3.42 4.11 18.43
CA SER A 87 2.81 3.08 17.57
C SER A 87 2.68 1.74 18.28
N ASP A 88 1.60 0.96 18.10
CA ASP A 88 1.67 -0.50 18.27
C ASP A 88 0.76 -1.26 17.29
N ILE A 89 1.30 -1.83 16.21
CA ILE A 89 0.54 -2.34 15.06
C ILE A 89 0.83 -3.82 14.81
N LYS A 90 0.03 -4.77 15.26
CA LYS A 90 0.31 -6.19 14.96
C LYS A 90 -0.52 -6.70 13.77
N LEU A 91 -0.09 -7.74 13.08
CA LEU A 91 -0.81 -8.27 11.91
C LEU A 91 -0.63 -9.78 11.97
N ASP A 92 -1.52 -10.61 11.48
CA ASP A 92 -1.21 -12.05 11.36
C ASP A 92 -1.94 -12.65 10.15
N GLN A 93 -1.56 -13.71 9.47
CA GLN A 93 -2.21 -14.20 8.25
C GLN A 93 -1.85 -15.68 8.07
N GLU A 94 -2.51 -16.46 7.23
CA GLU A 94 -2.06 -17.84 6.87
C GLU A 94 -2.91 -18.46 5.74
N GLY A 95 -2.48 -18.24 4.48
CA GLY A 95 -3.06 -18.85 3.26
C GLY A 95 -2.70 -18.12 1.95
N ASN A 96 -2.97 -18.75 0.80
CA ASN A 96 -2.33 -18.43 -0.47
C ASN A 96 -2.78 -17.15 -1.19
N TYR A 97 -2.08 -16.01 -1.01
CA TYR A 97 -2.19 -14.72 -1.75
C TYR A 97 -2.56 -13.45 -0.96
N ASN A 98 -2.40 -13.46 0.34
CA ASN A 98 -2.69 -12.27 1.17
C ASN A 98 -1.82 -11.08 0.80
N THR A 99 -2.26 -9.86 1.06
CA THR A 99 -1.60 -8.63 0.67
C THR A 99 -2.09 -7.54 1.61
N THR A 100 -1.24 -6.66 2.05
CA THR A 100 -1.56 -5.62 3.04
C THR A 100 -0.68 -4.44 2.68
N SER A 101 -1.04 -3.19 2.95
CA SER A 101 -0.06 -2.11 2.93
C SER A 101 -0.55 -0.91 3.71
N LEU A 102 0.12 -0.51 4.78
CA LEU A 102 -0.31 0.61 5.63
C LEU A 102 0.73 1.73 5.57
N SER A 103 0.38 3.00 5.74
CA SER A 103 1.34 4.11 5.72
C SER A 103 0.81 5.32 6.50
N TYR A 104 1.64 5.90 7.36
CA TYR A 104 1.21 6.73 8.47
C TYR A 104 2.13 7.93 8.68
N ARG A 105 1.49 9.05 8.99
CA ARG A 105 2.04 10.17 9.73
C ARG A 105 0.95 10.67 10.65
N ALA A 106 1.14 10.48 11.94
CA ALA A 106 0.14 10.67 12.99
C ALA A 106 0.83 10.91 14.34
N ARG A 107 0.10 11.32 15.37
CA ARG A 107 0.65 11.41 16.72
C ARG A 107 0.79 10.01 17.31
N THR A 108 -0.30 9.26 17.29
CA THR A 108 -0.33 7.86 17.74
C THR A 108 -1.02 6.95 16.72
N ALA A 109 -0.48 5.75 16.48
CA ALA A 109 -1.11 4.71 15.66
C ALA A 109 -1.18 3.36 16.38
N ILE A 110 -2.33 2.69 16.48
CA ILE A 110 -2.35 1.33 17.06
C ILE A 110 -3.28 0.46 16.21
N ALA A 111 -2.78 -0.60 15.59
CA ALA A 111 -3.60 -1.42 14.67
C ALA A 111 -3.23 -2.91 14.67
N ASP A 112 -4.12 -3.82 15.07
CA ASP A 112 -3.78 -5.25 15.16
C ASP A 112 -4.69 -6.10 14.23
N LEU A 113 -4.22 -6.61 13.07
CA LEU A 113 -5.10 -7.18 12.00
C LEU A 113 -4.69 -8.58 11.53
N LYS A 114 -5.56 -9.61 11.63
CA LYS A 114 -5.22 -11.00 11.23
C LYS A 114 -6.01 -11.50 9.98
N GLN A 115 -5.44 -12.27 9.02
CA GLN A 115 -6.07 -12.78 7.78
C GLN A 115 -5.62 -14.19 7.34
N GLU A 116 -6.37 -15.26 7.58
CA GLU A 116 -6.00 -16.63 7.14
C GLU A 116 -6.80 -17.08 5.90
N GLY A 117 -6.16 -17.25 4.73
CA GLY A 117 -6.81 -17.65 3.47
C GLY A 117 -6.10 -17.15 2.21
N ASP A 118 -6.67 -17.34 1.02
CA ASP A 118 -5.92 -17.24 -0.24
C ASP A 118 -6.37 -16.02 -1.10
N TYR A 119 -5.49 -15.06 -1.45
CA TYR A 119 -5.76 -13.76 -2.16
C TYR A 119 -6.41 -12.59 -1.38
N ASN A 120 -5.99 -12.30 -0.15
CA ASN A 120 -6.50 -11.13 0.60
C ASN A 120 -5.79 -9.80 0.27
N ARG A 121 -6.46 -8.63 0.36
CA ARG A 121 -5.78 -7.33 0.18
C ARG A 121 -6.26 -6.22 1.14
N ILE A 122 -5.32 -5.55 1.81
CA ILE A 122 -5.55 -4.36 2.66
C ILE A 122 -4.68 -3.20 2.16
N THR A 123 -5.15 -1.95 2.17
CA THR A 123 -4.24 -0.79 2.15
C THR A 123 -4.76 0.37 3.04
N ASP A 124 -3.91 1.01 3.85
CA ASP A 124 -4.31 2.00 4.87
C ASP A 124 -3.37 3.22 4.94
N ILE A 125 -3.76 4.36 4.38
CA ILE A 125 -2.96 5.60 4.38
C ILE A 125 -3.54 6.63 5.37
N ILE A 126 -2.68 7.20 6.22
CA ILE A 126 -2.96 8.37 7.05
C ILE A 126 -1.79 9.34 7.00
N ASN A 127 -2.04 10.63 6.78
CA ASN A 127 -1.02 11.65 6.99
C ASN A 127 -1.65 12.93 7.56
N ASN A 128 -1.87 12.90 8.87
CA ASN A 128 -2.19 14.05 9.71
C ASN A 128 -1.44 13.86 11.06
N PRO A 129 -0.36 14.60 11.32
CA PRO A 129 0.55 14.35 12.44
C PRO A 129 -0.04 14.62 13.83
N ASP A 130 -1.21 15.26 13.92
CA ASP A 130 -1.78 15.68 15.20
C ASP A 130 -2.79 14.68 15.78
N LEU A 131 -3.15 13.66 14.99
CA LEU A 131 -4.23 12.73 15.33
C LEU A 131 -3.73 11.42 15.93
N ASP A 132 -4.57 10.89 16.81
CA ASP A 132 -4.47 9.50 17.26
C ASP A 132 -5.44 8.64 16.43
N VAL A 133 -4.92 7.55 15.87
CA VAL A 133 -5.67 6.68 14.97
C VAL A 133 -5.58 5.22 15.37
N SER A 134 -6.68 4.50 15.14
CA SER A 134 -6.74 3.07 15.40
C SER A 134 -7.55 2.31 14.35
N LEU A 135 -7.12 1.08 14.12
CA LEU A 135 -7.81 0.11 13.28
C LEU A 135 -7.72 -1.29 13.88
N GLN A 136 -8.88 -1.90 14.13
CA GLN A 136 -8.98 -3.33 14.45
C GLN A 136 -9.80 -4.00 13.37
N LEU A 137 -9.15 -4.82 12.55
CA LEU A 137 -9.77 -5.49 11.42
C LEU A 137 -9.47 -6.98 11.46
N ASP A 138 -10.54 -7.77 11.36
CA ASP A 138 -10.49 -9.20 11.12
C ASP A 138 -11.18 -9.50 9.78
N GLN A 139 -10.49 -10.17 8.85
CA GLN A 139 -11.05 -10.52 7.56
C GLN A 139 -11.28 -12.03 7.47
N GLN A 140 -12.56 -12.42 7.31
CA GLN A 140 -13.03 -13.80 7.26
C GLN A 140 -13.73 -14.07 5.92
N GLY A 141 -12.97 -14.51 4.91
CA GLY A 141 -13.52 -14.77 3.58
C GLY A 141 -12.45 -14.82 2.48
N ASP A 142 -12.91 -14.83 1.22
CA ASP A 142 -12.09 -14.95 0.01
C ASP A 142 -12.31 -13.72 -0.89
N TYR A 143 -11.29 -13.27 -1.62
CA TYR A 143 -11.30 -12.07 -2.47
C TYR A 143 -11.76 -10.78 -1.77
N LEU A 144 -11.34 -10.56 -0.53
CA LEU A 144 -11.69 -9.37 0.24
C LEU A 144 -10.75 -8.19 -0.03
N ASN A 145 -11.33 -6.99 -0.06
CA ASN A 145 -10.61 -5.73 -0.20
C ASN A 145 -11.04 -4.71 0.86
N PHE A 146 -10.05 -4.14 1.55
CA PHE A 146 -10.24 -2.96 2.38
C PHE A 146 -9.26 -1.86 2.01
N GLU A 147 -9.78 -0.64 1.84
CA GLU A 147 -8.98 0.56 1.62
C GLU A 147 -9.45 1.72 2.50
N ARG A 148 -8.51 2.34 3.21
CA ARG A 148 -8.74 3.61 3.90
C ARG A 148 -7.73 4.68 3.46
N GLN A 149 -8.26 5.85 3.14
CA GLN A 149 -7.49 7.05 2.81
C GLN A 149 -7.94 8.22 3.68
N GLY A 150 -7.06 8.67 4.58
CA GLY A 150 -7.31 9.79 5.49
C GLY A 150 -8.31 9.46 6.60
N VAL A 151 -8.51 10.42 7.51
CA VAL A 151 -9.31 10.23 8.73
C VAL A 151 -9.98 11.52 9.17
N ASN A 152 -11.14 11.40 9.80
CA ASN A 152 -11.79 12.49 10.53
C ASN A 152 -12.35 11.97 11.87
N ASN A 153 -13.12 12.80 12.59
CA ASN A 153 -13.66 12.44 13.90
C ASN A 153 -14.54 11.18 13.90
N LEU A 154 -15.13 10.82 12.75
CA LEU A 154 -15.96 9.62 12.62
C LEU A 154 -15.12 8.37 12.34
N THR A 155 -14.05 8.50 11.56
CA THR A 155 -13.30 7.37 11.00
C THR A 155 -11.91 7.16 11.61
N LYS A 156 -11.51 8.00 12.57
CA LYS A 156 -10.21 7.91 13.25
C LYS A 156 -10.01 6.64 14.08
N SER A 157 -11.09 5.96 14.48
CA SER A 157 -11.02 4.75 15.31
C SER A 157 -12.08 3.75 14.90
N LEU A 158 -11.66 2.71 14.18
CA LEU A 158 -12.56 1.71 13.61
C LEU A 158 -12.29 0.32 14.16
N LYS A 159 -13.36 -0.43 14.37
CA LYS A 159 -13.33 -1.85 14.73
C LYS A 159 -14.45 -2.60 14.03
N PHE A 160 -14.10 -3.65 13.28
CA PHE A 160 -15.08 -4.52 12.64
C PHE A 160 -14.46 -5.82 12.10
N THR A 161 -15.34 -6.76 11.77
CA THR A 161 -15.01 -7.99 11.02
C THR A 161 -15.60 -7.89 9.63
N GLN A 162 -14.79 -8.13 8.61
CA GLN A 162 -15.25 -8.14 7.23
C GLN A 162 -15.50 -9.58 6.77
N THR A 163 -16.60 -9.76 6.05
CA THR A 163 -17.02 -11.05 5.47
C THR A 163 -17.45 -10.87 4.02
N ASN A 164 -17.79 -11.97 3.35
CA ASN A 164 -18.31 -11.96 1.98
C ASN A 164 -19.61 -11.17 1.79
N ALA A 165 -20.32 -10.77 2.87
CA ALA A 165 -21.46 -9.87 2.79
C ALA A 165 -21.04 -8.42 2.42
N SER A 166 -19.76 -8.09 2.57
CA SER A 166 -19.19 -6.78 2.22
C SER A 166 -17.79 -6.98 1.64
N PRO A 167 -17.69 -7.51 0.40
CA PRO A 167 -16.43 -7.99 -0.16
C PRO A 167 -15.42 -6.86 -0.44
N SER A 168 -15.89 -5.63 -0.67
CA SER A 168 -15.04 -4.46 -0.85
C SER A 168 -15.55 -3.28 -0.05
N LEU A 169 -14.66 -2.67 0.75
CA LEU A 169 -14.94 -1.47 1.53
C LEU A 169 -13.86 -0.43 1.27
N ILE A 170 -14.29 0.76 0.87
CA ILE A 170 -13.39 1.89 0.61
C ILE A 170 -13.88 3.10 1.41
N ILE A 171 -13.03 3.60 2.30
CA ILE A 171 -13.26 4.79 3.10
C ILE A 171 -12.32 5.89 2.64
N ARG A 172 -12.90 7.04 2.26
CA ARG A 172 -12.16 8.27 1.98
C ARG A 172 -12.62 9.36 2.94
N SER A 173 -11.68 9.94 3.66
CA SER A 173 -11.94 10.98 4.65
C SER A 173 -10.88 12.08 4.53
N ASN A 174 -11.32 13.32 4.69
CA ASN A 174 -10.47 14.51 4.79
C ASN A 174 -10.64 15.14 6.17
#